data_AF-H0FU26-F1
#
_entry.id   AF-H0FU26-F1
#
_cell.length_a   1.000
_cell.length_b   1.000
_cell.length_c   1.000
_cell.angle_alpha   90.00
_cell.angle_beta   90.00
_cell.angle_gamma   90.00
#
_symmetry.space_group_name_H-M   'P 1'
#
loop_
_entity.id
_entity.type
_entity.pdbx_description
1 polymer ?
#
loop_
_entity_poly.entity_id
_entity_poly.type
_entity_poly.pdbx_seq_one_letter_code
_entity_poly.pdbx_strand_id
1 'polypeptide(L)' 'MPHHGMTPHISGSSLSAQARYAAGTREILECWFEGRPIGEEYLIVSGGKLAGAGAHSYSAGDATRGSEEAAHFKT' A
#
# COMPACT_ATOMS: atom_id res chain seq x y z
N MET A 1 -9.48 -13.80 -24.00
CA MET A 1 -10.15 -12.52 -24.29
C MET A 1 -9.50 -11.92 -25.52
N PRO A 2 -10.23 -11.51 -26.57
CA PRO A 2 -9.63 -10.84 -27.73
C PRO A 2 -9.28 -9.37 -27.44
N HIS A 3 -8.21 -8.84 -28.05
CA HIS A 3 -7.80 -7.41 -28.01
C HIS A 3 -7.50 -6.81 -26.62
N HIS A 4 -7.04 -7.61 -25.66
CA HIS A 4 -6.63 -7.07 -24.34
C HIS A 4 -5.15 -6.64 -24.34
N GLY A 5 -4.85 -5.54 -23.67
CA GLY A 5 -3.49 -5.01 -23.45
C GLY A 5 -3.03 -5.13 -21.99
N MET A 6 -3.38 -6.23 -21.33
CA MET A 6 -3.08 -6.43 -19.90
C MET A 6 -1.60 -6.69 -19.68
N THR A 7 -1.08 -6.17 -18.58
CA THR A 7 0.23 -6.53 -18.02
C THR A 7 0.04 -7.03 -16.59
N PRO A 8 1.04 -7.72 -15.99
CA PRO A 8 1.06 -7.92 -14.56
C PRO A 8 1.06 -6.58 -13.81
N HIS A 9 0.87 -6.60 -12.51
CA HIS A 9 0.85 -5.37 -11.70
C HIS A 9 2.26 -4.76 -11.56
N ILE A 10 2.71 -4.01 -12.58
CA ILE A 10 4.10 -3.52 -12.71
C ILE A 10 4.23 -1.99 -12.69
N SER A 11 3.16 -1.24 -12.98
CA SER A 11 3.24 0.20 -13.26
C SER A 11 3.82 1.01 -12.08
N GLY A 12 3.42 0.68 -10.85
CA GLY A 12 3.89 1.33 -9.62
C GLY A 12 5.27 0.87 -9.13
N SER A 13 5.86 -0.17 -9.75
CA SER A 13 7.13 -0.78 -9.33
C SER A 13 8.23 -0.70 -10.40
N SER A 14 8.19 0.35 -11.23
CA SER A 14 9.33 0.72 -12.06
C SER A 14 10.54 1.09 -11.19
N LEU A 15 11.77 0.86 -11.67
CA LEU A 15 13.00 1.08 -10.88
C LEU A 15 13.08 2.49 -10.26
N SER A 16 12.59 3.51 -10.97
CA SER A 16 12.54 4.88 -10.45
C SER A 16 11.51 5.06 -9.33
N ALA A 17 10.39 4.34 -9.36
CA ALA A 17 9.41 4.32 -8.27
C ALA A 17 9.95 3.56 -7.05
N GLN A 18 10.71 2.48 -7.25
CA GLN A 18 11.31 1.70 -6.15
C GLN A 18 12.19 2.55 -5.25
N ALA A 19 13.03 3.41 -5.84
CA ALA A 19 13.88 4.31 -5.07
C ALA A 19 13.06 5.20 -4.11
N ARG A 20 11.89 5.68 -4.54
CA ARG A 20 11.03 6.57 -3.73
C ARG A 20 10.28 5.82 -2.64
N TYR A 21 9.60 4.71 -2.98
CA TYR A 21 8.82 3.98 -1.96
C TYR A 21 9.73 3.27 -0.95
N ALA A 22 10.95 2.88 -1.33
CA ALA A 22 11.93 2.31 -0.40
C ALA A 22 12.41 3.36 0.62
N ALA A 23 12.69 4.59 0.15
CA ALA A 23 13.01 5.71 1.04
C ALA A 23 11.84 6.05 1.97
N GLY A 24 10.61 6.14 1.45
CA GLY A 24 9.42 6.41 2.27
C GLY A 24 9.14 5.31 3.30
N THR A 25 9.36 4.03 2.94
CA THR A 25 9.28 2.90 3.89
C THR A 25 10.27 3.10 5.04
N ARG A 26 11.52 3.47 4.72
CA ARG A 26 12.54 3.72 5.74
C ARG A 26 12.17 4.91 6.62
N GLU A 27 11.69 6.01 6.05
CA GLU A 27 11.25 7.20 6.79
C GLU A 27 10.16 6.86 7.83
N ILE A 28 9.15 6.09 7.41
CA ILE A 28 8.07 5.64 8.30
C ILE A 28 8.63 4.80 9.46
N LEU A 29 9.58 3.90 9.19
CA LEU A 29 10.22 3.08 10.20
C LEU A 29 11.07 3.91 11.17
N GLU A 30 11.82 4.90 10.68
CA GLU A 30 12.58 5.84 11.54
C GLU A 30 11.64 6.60 12.47
N CYS A 31 10.53 7.14 11.95
CA CYS A 31 9.51 7.79 12.79
C CYS A 31 8.96 6.84 13.86
N TRP A 32 8.61 5.61 13.45
CA TRP A 32 8.06 4.60 14.36
C TRP A 32 9.01 4.22 15.48
N PHE A 33 10.27 3.88 15.15
CA PHE A 33 11.25 3.44 16.14
C PHE A 33 11.69 4.56 17.08
N GLU A 34 11.71 5.80 16.61
CA GLU A 34 12.07 6.97 17.42
C GLU A 34 10.87 7.57 18.18
N GLY A 35 9.66 7.02 18.01
CA GLY A 35 8.44 7.55 18.61
C GLY A 35 8.04 8.93 18.08
N ARG A 36 8.50 9.30 16.88
CA ARG A 36 8.09 10.52 16.19
C ARG A 36 6.77 10.30 15.44
N PRO A 37 5.95 11.35 15.24
CA PRO A 37 4.77 11.26 14.40
C PRO A 37 5.12 10.84 12.97
N ILE A 38 4.33 9.91 12.40
CA ILE A 38 4.35 9.59 10.97
C ILE A 38 3.55 10.68 10.22
N GLY A 39 3.99 11.08 9.03
CA GLY A 39 3.29 12.07 8.21
C GLY A 39 1.83 11.69 7.95
N GLU A 40 0.92 12.66 8.06
CA GLU A 40 -0.54 12.45 7.91
C GLU A 40 -0.91 11.90 6.52
N GLU A 41 -0.18 12.32 5.48
CA GLU A 41 -0.36 11.81 4.12
C GLU A 41 -0.03 10.31 3.97
N TYR A 42 0.72 9.72 4.90
CA TYR A 42 1.07 8.31 4.91
C TYR A 42 0.13 7.48 5.78
N LEU A 43 -0.65 8.11 6.65
CA LEU A 43 -1.57 7.41 7.53
C LEU A 43 -2.83 6.97 6.78
N ILE A 44 -3.18 5.69 6.95
CA ILE A 44 -4.46 5.12 6.50
C ILE A 44 -5.34 4.78 7.71
N VAL A 45 -4.77 4.10 8.71
CA VAL A 45 -5.42 3.77 9.99
C VAL A 45 -4.47 4.12 11.13
N SER A 46 -4.98 4.82 12.14
CA SER A 46 -4.25 5.10 13.38
C SER A 46 -5.25 5.20 14.55
N GLY A 47 -4.85 4.72 15.74
CA GLY A 47 -5.69 4.80 16.94
C GLY A 47 -7.06 4.12 16.80
N GLY A 48 -7.15 3.02 16.02
CA GLY A 48 -8.38 2.23 15.86
C GLY A 48 -9.39 2.80 14.86
N LYS A 49 -9.03 3.80 14.06
CA LYS A 49 -9.91 4.40 13.04
C LYS A 49 -9.14 4.87 11.81
N LEU A 50 -9.86 5.19 10.74
CA LEU A 50 -9.28 5.88 9.58
C LEU A 50 -8.65 7.21 10.01
N ALA A 51 -7.48 7.52 9.47
CA ALA A 51 -6.69 8.72 9.77
C ALA A 51 -6.03 9.22 8.49
N GLY A 52 -5.51 10.46 8.49
CA GLY A 52 -4.73 11.00 7.38
C GLY A 52 -5.41 10.84 6.01
N ALA A 53 -4.62 10.40 5.01
CA ALA A 53 -5.12 10.08 3.68
C ALA A 53 -6.23 9.00 3.68
N GLY A 54 -6.20 8.09 4.65
CA GLY A 54 -7.21 7.05 4.84
C GLY A 54 -8.62 7.59 5.06
N ALA A 55 -8.76 8.59 5.92
CA ALA A 55 -10.07 9.19 6.26
C ALA A 55 -10.72 9.92 5.08
N HIS A 56 -9.92 10.41 4.12
CA HIS A 56 -10.42 11.09 2.93
C HIS A 56 -10.75 10.15 1.77
N SER A 57 -10.16 8.95 1.76
CA SER A 57 -10.13 8.11 0.55
C SER A 57 -10.87 6.78 0.70
N TYR A 58 -11.12 6.32 1.93
CA TYR A 58 -11.67 4.99 2.18
C TYR A 58 -12.90 5.03 3.10
N SER A 59 -13.70 3.97 3.03
CA SER A 59 -14.71 3.61 4.02
C SER A 59 -14.23 2.43 4.86
N ALA A 60 -14.78 2.28 6.08
CA ALA A 60 -14.54 1.09 6.87
C ALA A 60 -15.17 -0.14 6.20
N GLY A 61 -14.41 -1.23 6.07
CA GLY A 61 -14.86 -2.45 5.42
C GLY A 61 -13.71 -3.44 5.18
N ASP A 62 -14.02 -4.54 4.50
CA ASP A 62 -13.07 -5.59 4.15
C ASP A 62 -13.18 -5.95 2.66
N ALA A 63 -12.07 -5.81 1.94
CA ALA A 63 -11.94 -6.12 0.51
C ALA A 63 -11.01 -7.32 0.24
N THR A 64 -10.67 -8.12 1.26
CA THR A 64 -9.67 -9.20 1.18
C THR A 64 -10.25 -10.58 0.87
N ARG A 65 -11.58 -10.69 0.79
CA ARG A 65 -12.28 -11.94 0.50
C ARG A 65 -11.82 -12.56 -0.83
N GLY A 66 -11.41 -13.83 -0.80
CA GLY A 66 -10.99 -14.58 -1.99
C GLY A 66 -9.49 -14.47 -2.28
N SER A 67 -8.73 -13.74 -1.47
CA SER A 67 -7.27 -13.62 -1.61
C SER A 67 -6.54 -14.96 -1.53
N GLU A 68 -7.16 -15.98 -0.94
CA GLU A 68 -6.64 -17.34 -0.80
C GLU A 68 -6.39 -18.01 -2.15
N GLU A 69 -7.13 -17.65 -3.20
CA GLU A 69 -6.98 -18.20 -4.56
C GLU A 69 -5.56 -17.95 -5.12
N ALA A 70 -4.90 -16.86 -4.68
CA ALA A 70 -3.54 -16.53 -5.10
C ALA A 70 -2.52 -17.63 -4.74
N ALA A 71 -2.78 -18.46 -3.72
CA ALA A 71 -1.91 -19.56 -3.32
C ALA A 71 -1.82 -20.68 -4.37
N HIS A 72 -2.73 -20.72 -5.36
CA HIS A 72 -2.71 -21.70 -6.44
C HIS A 72 -1.76 -21.33 -7.59
N PHE A 73 -1.17 -20.12 -7.60
CA PHE A 73 -0.20 -19.73 -8.61
C PHE A 73 1.06 -20.61 -8.53
N LYS A 74 1.55 -21.04 -9.70
CA LYS A 74 2.80 -21.81 -9.84
C LYS A 74 3.79 -20.99 -10.63
N THR A 75 5.00 -20.85 -10.09
CA THR A 75 6.14 -20.14 -10.70
C THR A 75 6.74 -20.92 -11.85
#